data_AF-A0A1I4EPF0-F1
#
_entry.id   AF-A0A1I4EPF0-F1
#
_cell.length_a   1.000
_cell.length_b   1.000
_cell.length_c   1.000
_cell.angle_alpha   90.00
_cell.angle_beta   90.00
_cell.angle_gamma   90.00
#
_symmetry.space_group_name_H-M   'P 1'
#
loop_
_entity.id
_entity.type
_entity.pdbx_description
1 polymer ?
#
loop_
_entity_poly.entity_id
_entity_poly.type
_entity_poly.pdbx_seq_one_letter_code
_entity_poly.pdbx_strand_id
1 'polypeptide(L)'
;MVSVQVRRSRRVAVTSAGLLVAVLSVFSPPASAAPADPMADAFAGSAATYEVPRDLLVALAYAETHLDNHHGAPSASGGYGVMHLVSNPTTHTLEQAAELTAAPVETLKTDDAANIAGGAALLRAHADRLGLDATARKDPGKWYTAVARYGNATSPEVARLYADTVYDLLAHGVNTAAPNGTVTVAPQAVTPDRGAYAHTPDLNAPRLAAAVDYPAAKWVAAGSSNYTVSNRPTSNAIDRIV
;
A
#
# COMPACT_ATOMS: atom_id res chain seq x y z
N MET A 1 -102.68 25.72 -34.15
CA MET A 1 -102.61 25.14 -32.79
C MET A 1 -101.44 25.80 -32.07
N VAL A 2 -101.72 26.67 -31.08
CA VAL A 2 -100.89 27.09 -29.90
C VAL A 2 -99.44 27.56 -30.13
N SER A 3 -98.79 28.53 -29.47
CA SER A 3 -99.05 29.76 -28.71
C SER A 3 -97.64 30.32 -28.35
N VAL A 4 -97.50 31.65 -28.32
CA VAL A 4 -96.75 32.50 -27.35
C VAL A 4 -95.29 32.17 -26.93
N GLN A 5 -94.40 33.15 -27.21
CA GLN A 5 -93.20 33.69 -26.51
C GLN A 5 -92.42 32.87 -25.46
N VAL A 6 -91.07 33.06 -25.41
CA VAL A 6 -90.33 33.75 -24.30
C VAL A 6 -88.81 33.80 -24.58
N ARG A 7 -88.21 34.99 -24.37
CA ARG A 7 -86.76 35.27 -24.30
C ARG A 7 -86.08 34.50 -23.17
N ARG A 8 -84.81 34.11 -23.33
CA ARG A 8 -83.81 34.13 -22.22
C ARG A 8 -82.37 34.11 -22.75
N SER A 9 -81.65 35.17 -22.43
CA SER A 9 -80.21 35.37 -22.60
C SER A 9 -79.42 34.68 -21.48
N ARG A 10 -78.31 34.00 -21.79
CA ARG A 10 -77.28 33.62 -20.80
C ARG A 10 -75.85 33.63 -21.37
N ARG A 11 -75.13 34.69 -20.96
CA ARG A 11 -73.76 34.79 -20.43
C ARG A 11 -72.61 34.02 -21.10
N VAL A 12 -71.65 34.84 -21.56
CA VAL A 12 -70.23 34.58 -21.82
C VAL A 12 -69.51 34.00 -20.57
N ALA A 13 -68.60 33.06 -20.80
CA ALA A 13 -67.46 32.81 -19.93
C ALA A 13 -66.25 32.39 -20.80
N VAL A 14 -65.30 33.31 -20.95
CA VAL A 14 -63.98 33.08 -21.54
C VAL A 14 -63.04 32.72 -20.38
N THR A 15 -62.43 31.54 -20.42
CA THR A 15 -61.35 31.17 -19.49
C THR A 15 -60.02 31.20 -20.23
N SER A 16 -59.26 32.26 -19.96
CA SER A 16 -57.89 32.47 -20.41
C SER A 16 -56.95 31.56 -19.61
N ALA A 17 -56.29 30.61 -20.26
CA ALA A 17 -55.20 29.84 -19.66
C ALA A 17 -53.89 30.61 -19.82
N GLY A 18 -53.38 31.18 -18.73
CA GLY A 18 -52.08 31.86 -18.68
C GLY A 18 -50.93 30.85 -18.66
N LEU A 19 -49.98 31.02 -19.57
CA LEU A 19 -48.73 30.25 -19.63
C LEU A 19 -47.72 30.87 -18.65
N LEU A 20 -47.48 30.21 -17.51
CA LEU A 20 -46.42 30.55 -16.56
C LEU A 20 -45.13 29.82 -16.96
N VAL A 21 -44.17 30.55 -17.50
CA VAL A 21 -42.80 30.06 -17.70
C VAL A 21 -42.03 30.26 -16.40
N ALA A 22 -41.86 29.17 -15.64
CA ALA A 22 -41.00 29.15 -14.46
C ALA A 22 -39.54 28.95 -14.89
N VAL A 23 -38.74 30.01 -14.82
CA VAL A 23 -37.28 29.93 -14.99
C VAL A 23 -36.69 29.38 -13.68
N LEU A 24 -36.42 28.08 -13.65
CA LEU A 24 -35.70 27.41 -12.57
C LEU A 24 -34.21 27.65 -12.74
N SER A 25 -33.67 28.64 -12.04
CA SER A 25 -32.23 28.80 -11.85
C SER A 25 -31.71 27.68 -10.95
N VAL A 26 -31.12 26.65 -11.55
CA VAL A 26 -30.42 25.60 -10.81
C VAL A 26 -29.11 26.19 -10.28
N PHE A 27 -29.12 26.63 -9.02
CA PHE A 27 -27.88 26.86 -8.28
C PHE A 27 -27.29 25.49 -7.93
N SER A 28 -26.38 24.99 -8.76
CA SER A 28 -25.52 23.88 -8.37
C SER A 28 -24.58 24.38 -7.28
N PRO A 29 -24.58 23.81 -6.06
CA PRO A 29 -23.54 24.12 -5.09
C PRO A 29 -22.17 23.78 -5.71
N PRO A 30 -21.11 24.55 -5.43
CA PRO A 30 -19.77 24.17 -5.86
C PRO A 30 -19.51 22.76 -5.31
N ALA A 31 -19.16 21.83 -6.20
CA ALA A 31 -18.71 20.51 -5.78
C ALA A 31 -17.48 20.73 -4.89
N SER A 32 -17.63 20.52 -3.59
CA SER A 32 -16.50 20.45 -2.68
C SER A 32 -15.60 19.36 -3.22
N ALA A 33 -14.42 19.72 -3.74
CA ALA A 33 -13.42 18.75 -4.09
C ALA A 33 -13.15 17.89 -2.86
N ALA A 34 -13.24 16.57 -2.99
CA ALA A 34 -12.79 15.68 -1.94
C ALA A 34 -11.35 16.08 -1.55
N PRO A 35 -10.98 16.03 -0.26
CA PRO A 35 -9.60 16.29 0.13
C PRO A 35 -8.68 15.41 -0.72
N ALA A 36 -7.67 16.02 -1.32
CA ALA A 36 -6.67 15.30 -2.11
C ALA A 36 -5.99 14.27 -1.20
N ASP A 37 -5.71 13.09 -1.74
CA ASP A 37 -4.91 12.06 -1.07
C ASP A 37 -3.65 11.84 -1.92
N PRO A 38 -2.63 12.70 -1.78
CA PRO A 38 -1.52 12.78 -2.74
C PRO A 38 -0.77 11.46 -2.88
N MET A 39 -0.64 10.70 -1.79
CA MET A 39 0.03 9.41 -1.80
C MET A 39 -0.84 8.34 -2.49
N ALA A 40 -2.13 8.28 -2.18
CA ALA A 40 -3.04 7.36 -2.86
C ALA A 40 -3.11 7.62 -4.38
N ASP A 41 -3.12 8.90 -4.77
CA ASP A 41 -3.08 9.33 -6.17
C ASP A 41 -1.74 8.98 -6.84
N ALA A 42 -0.61 9.15 -6.13
CA ALA A 42 0.70 8.75 -6.63
C ALA A 42 0.79 7.24 -6.89
N PHE A 43 0.25 6.41 -6.00
CA PHE A 43 0.14 4.97 -6.22
C PHE A 43 -0.73 4.63 -7.43
N ALA A 44 -1.91 5.27 -7.57
CA ALA A 44 -2.80 5.05 -8.70
C ALA A 44 -2.15 5.48 -10.04
N GLY A 45 -1.55 6.65 -10.08
CA GLY A 45 -0.88 7.19 -11.27
C GLY A 45 0.35 6.38 -11.68
N SER A 46 1.18 5.97 -10.73
CA SER A 46 2.34 5.13 -10.99
C SER A 46 1.93 3.73 -11.44
N ALA A 47 0.91 3.13 -10.79
CA ALA A 47 0.35 1.85 -11.19
C ALA A 47 -0.16 1.86 -12.64
N ALA A 48 -0.88 2.92 -13.03
CA ALA A 48 -1.35 3.08 -14.40
C ALA A 48 -0.19 3.29 -15.40
N THR A 49 0.79 4.13 -15.05
CA THR A 49 1.93 4.47 -15.92
C THR A 49 2.82 3.28 -16.20
N TYR A 50 3.17 2.51 -15.17
CA TYR A 50 4.07 1.36 -15.29
C TYR A 50 3.33 0.04 -15.48
N GLU A 51 1.99 0.09 -15.52
CA GLU A 51 1.10 -1.06 -15.67
C GLU A 51 1.42 -2.18 -14.65
N VAL A 52 1.58 -1.76 -13.39
CA VAL A 52 1.72 -2.64 -12.22
C VAL A 52 0.38 -2.67 -11.45
N PRO A 53 -0.02 -3.78 -10.80
CA PRO A 53 -1.22 -3.79 -9.98
C PRO A 53 -1.09 -2.84 -8.80
N ARG A 54 -1.99 -1.85 -8.71
CA ARG A 54 -1.93 -0.77 -7.69
C ARG A 54 -1.85 -1.31 -6.28
N ASP A 55 -2.68 -2.28 -5.94
CA ASP A 55 -2.77 -2.80 -4.57
C ASP A 55 -1.54 -3.63 -4.19
N LEU A 56 -0.94 -4.34 -5.15
CA LEU A 56 0.34 -5.01 -4.97
C LEU A 56 1.47 -3.99 -4.73
N LEU A 57 1.49 -2.89 -5.48
CA LEU A 57 2.47 -1.83 -5.30
C LEU A 57 2.38 -1.19 -3.90
N VAL A 58 1.16 -0.96 -3.40
CA VAL A 58 0.94 -0.48 -2.03
C VAL A 58 1.37 -1.51 -0.98
N ALA A 59 1.01 -2.78 -1.15
CA ALA A 59 1.41 -3.83 -0.22
C ALA A 59 2.95 -3.97 -0.15
N LEU A 60 3.62 -3.84 -1.29
CA LEU A 60 5.08 -3.80 -1.37
C LEU A 60 5.65 -2.59 -0.62
N ALA A 61 5.16 -1.38 -0.89
CA ALA A 61 5.61 -0.17 -0.20
C ALA A 61 5.37 -0.23 1.33
N TYR A 62 4.26 -0.82 1.74
CA TYR A 62 3.96 -1.03 3.15
C TYR A 62 4.92 -2.05 3.79
N ALA A 63 5.30 -3.11 3.08
CA ALA A 63 6.30 -4.07 3.54
C ALA A 63 7.71 -3.45 3.67
N GLU A 64 8.03 -2.47 2.81
CA GLU A 64 9.31 -1.76 2.84
C GLU A 64 9.43 -0.81 4.02
N THR A 65 8.51 0.17 4.12
CA THR A 65 8.66 1.27 5.08
C THR A 65 7.40 1.61 5.85
N HIS A 66 6.34 0.80 5.75
CA HIS A 66 5.02 1.14 6.28
C HIS A 66 4.48 2.47 5.72
N LEU A 67 4.86 2.82 4.48
CA LEU A 67 4.57 4.08 3.80
C LEU A 67 5.19 5.32 4.48
N ASP A 68 6.24 5.13 5.27
CA ASP A 68 7.04 6.21 5.84
C ASP A 68 8.18 6.58 4.88
N ASN A 69 8.36 7.87 4.60
CA ASN A 69 9.45 8.38 3.78
C ASN A 69 10.69 8.77 4.59
N HIS A 70 10.63 8.62 5.91
CA HIS A 70 11.69 8.93 6.86
C HIS A 70 12.23 10.36 6.70
N HIS A 71 11.37 11.31 6.31
CA HIS A 71 11.72 12.71 6.01
C HIS A 71 12.86 12.85 5.00
N GLY A 72 12.98 11.89 4.07
CA GLY A 72 14.04 11.83 3.06
C GLY A 72 15.41 11.38 3.60
N ALA A 73 15.51 10.99 4.87
CA ALA A 73 16.72 10.43 5.44
C ALA A 73 16.88 8.94 5.04
N PRO A 74 18.11 8.47 4.79
CA PRO A 74 18.33 7.08 4.46
C PRO A 74 18.04 6.14 5.64
N SER A 75 17.64 4.91 5.33
CA SER A 75 17.69 3.78 6.25
C SER A 75 19.14 3.34 6.51
N ALA A 76 19.35 2.47 7.50
CA ALA A 76 20.67 1.91 7.79
C ALA A 76 21.31 1.15 6.61
N SER A 77 20.51 0.68 5.65
CA SER A 77 20.98 0.03 4.42
C SER A 77 21.14 0.98 3.24
N GLY A 78 20.91 2.29 3.42
CA GLY A 78 20.99 3.29 2.35
C GLY A 78 19.74 3.36 1.47
N GLY A 79 18.59 2.90 1.97
CA GLY A 79 17.28 2.99 1.31
C GLY A 79 16.58 4.32 1.58
N TYR A 80 15.87 4.85 0.59
CA TYR A 80 15.19 6.14 0.67
C TYR A 80 13.71 6.05 0.29
N GLY A 81 12.89 6.86 0.98
CA GLY A 81 11.48 7.06 0.69
C GLY A 81 10.61 5.81 0.87
N VAL A 82 9.34 5.92 0.48
CA VAL A 82 8.29 4.91 0.76
C VAL A 82 8.49 3.56 0.05
N MET A 83 9.31 3.53 -1.01
CA MET A 83 9.65 2.33 -1.78
C MET A 83 11.02 1.75 -1.41
N HIS A 84 11.71 2.32 -0.41
CA HIS A 84 13.06 1.93 0.03
C HIS A 84 14.05 1.81 -1.14
N LEU A 85 14.18 2.85 -1.95
CA LEU A 85 15.13 2.87 -3.07
C LEU A 85 16.56 2.97 -2.54
N VAL A 86 17.34 1.90 -2.70
CA VAL A 86 18.69 1.75 -2.12
C VAL A 86 19.79 2.32 -3.00
N SER A 87 20.70 3.08 -2.38
CA SER A 87 22.02 3.43 -2.91
C SER A 87 23.09 3.09 -1.88
N ASN A 88 23.87 2.03 -2.14
CA ASN A 88 25.01 1.59 -1.33
C ASN A 88 26.04 0.83 -2.21
N PRO A 89 27.21 0.41 -1.71
CA PRO A 89 28.26 -0.21 -2.53
C PRO A 89 27.88 -1.51 -3.27
N THR A 90 26.79 -2.17 -2.90
CA THR A 90 26.37 -3.45 -3.49
C THR A 90 24.99 -3.39 -4.15
N THR A 91 24.20 -2.35 -3.89
CA THR A 91 22.82 -2.20 -4.34
C THR A 91 22.58 -0.78 -4.83
N HIS A 92 22.14 -0.66 -6.08
CA HIS A 92 21.99 0.62 -6.79
C HIS A 92 20.58 0.78 -7.39
N THR A 93 19.55 0.39 -6.62
CA THR A 93 18.15 0.50 -7.07
C THR A 93 17.68 1.94 -7.19
N LEU A 94 18.24 2.87 -6.41
CA LEU A 94 17.92 4.29 -6.51
C LEU A 94 18.41 4.88 -7.84
N GLU A 95 19.62 4.54 -8.26
CA GLU A 95 20.17 4.95 -9.54
C GLU A 95 19.41 4.32 -10.71
N GLN A 96 19.08 3.03 -10.62
CA GLN A 96 18.25 2.35 -11.61
C GLN A 96 16.86 3.00 -11.73
N ALA A 97 16.23 3.37 -10.60
CA ALA A 97 14.97 4.09 -10.61
C ALA A 97 15.10 5.48 -11.27
N ALA A 98 16.19 6.20 -11.02
CA ALA A 98 16.47 7.49 -11.67
C ALA A 98 16.57 7.35 -13.19
N GLU A 99 17.26 6.32 -13.68
CA GLU A 99 17.37 6.02 -15.11
C GLU A 99 16.01 5.66 -15.73
N LEU A 100 15.24 4.78 -15.08
CA LEU A 100 13.96 4.30 -15.59
C LEU A 100 12.88 5.39 -15.64
N THR A 101 12.93 6.34 -14.70
CA THR A 101 11.96 7.44 -14.59
C THR A 101 12.43 8.74 -15.23
N ALA A 102 13.70 8.82 -15.63
CA ALA A 102 14.39 10.06 -15.98
C ALA A 102 14.31 11.15 -14.88
N ALA A 103 14.07 10.76 -13.62
CA ALA A 103 13.99 11.67 -12.49
C ALA A 103 15.38 11.85 -11.82
N PRO A 104 15.70 13.04 -11.30
CA PRO A 104 16.90 13.24 -10.50
C PRO A 104 16.88 12.38 -9.23
N VAL A 105 18.04 11.82 -8.86
CA VAL A 105 18.22 11.03 -7.63
C VAL A 105 17.73 11.77 -6.39
N GLU A 106 18.03 13.07 -6.27
CA GLU A 106 17.61 13.87 -5.11
C GLU A 106 16.08 14.02 -5.00
N THR A 107 15.38 14.06 -6.14
CA THR A 107 13.92 14.05 -6.17
C THR A 107 13.38 12.72 -5.68
N LEU A 108 13.95 11.59 -6.15
CA LEU A 108 13.56 10.25 -5.70
C LEU A 108 13.80 10.02 -4.19
N LYS A 109 14.73 10.74 -3.56
CA LYS A 109 14.99 10.62 -2.13
C LYS A 109 13.95 11.33 -1.26
N THR A 110 13.33 12.40 -1.76
CA THR A 110 12.63 13.39 -0.93
C THR A 110 11.16 13.60 -1.32
N ASP A 111 10.78 13.25 -2.54
CA ASP A 111 9.41 13.36 -3.04
C ASP A 111 8.74 11.99 -3.09
N ASP A 112 7.63 11.84 -2.36
CA ASP A 112 6.91 10.56 -2.25
C ASP A 112 6.39 10.08 -3.60
N ALA A 113 5.86 10.98 -4.43
CA ALA A 113 5.29 10.60 -5.71
C ALA A 113 6.37 10.12 -6.69
N ALA A 114 7.52 10.79 -6.73
CA ALA A 114 8.67 10.38 -7.51
C ALA A 114 9.24 9.05 -7.00
N ASN A 115 9.35 8.86 -5.68
CA ASN A 115 9.82 7.62 -5.08
C ASN A 115 8.91 6.43 -5.43
N ILE A 116 7.58 6.61 -5.31
CA ILE A 116 6.56 5.62 -5.73
C ILE A 116 6.70 5.28 -7.22
N ALA A 117 6.86 6.31 -8.06
CA ALA A 117 7.09 6.11 -9.50
C ALA A 117 8.38 5.32 -9.77
N GLY A 118 9.46 5.60 -9.03
CA GLY A 118 10.72 4.87 -9.10
C GLY A 118 10.60 3.40 -8.73
N GLY A 119 9.93 3.10 -7.61
CA GLY A 119 9.66 1.72 -7.19
C GLY A 119 8.75 0.96 -8.17
N ALA A 120 7.71 1.61 -8.70
CA ALA A 120 6.85 1.04 -9.72
C ALA A 120 7.61 0.74 -11.02
N ALA A 121 8.49 1.66 -11.45
CA ALA A 121 9.33 1.47 -12.63
C ALA A 121 10.31 0.30 -12.47
N LEU A 122 10.94 0.16 -11.29
CA LEU A 122 11.80 -0.99 -10.98
C LEU A 122 11.03 -2.30 -11.02
N LEU A 123 9.86 -2.36 -10.36
CA LEU A 123 9.02 -3.55 -10.35
C LEU A 123 8.59 -3.93 -11.77
N ARG A 124 8.25 -2.94 -12.60
CA ARG A 124 7.95 -3.14 -14.01
C ARG A 124 9.15 -3.68 -14.79
N ALA A 125 10.34 -3.12 -14.59
CA ALA A 125 11.57 -3.59 -15.22
C ALA A 125 11.92 -5.04 -14.81
N HIS A 126 11.55 -5.48 -13.59
CA HIS A 126 11.62 -6.88 -13.20
C HIS A 126 10.62 -7.75 -13.99
N ALA A 127 9.38 -7.32 -14.12
CA ALA A 127 8.37 -8.04 -14.90
C ALA A 127 8.75 -8.17 -16.39
N ASP A 128 9.27 -7.11 -17.00
CA ASP A 128 9.72 -7.15 -18.40
C ASP A 128 10.89 -8.13 -18.59
N ARG A 129 11.86 -8.15 -17.66
CA ARG A 129 12.97 -9.15 -17.68
C ARG A 129 12.49 -10.60 -17.52
N LEU A 130 11.33 -10.79 -16.88
CA LEU A 130 10.69 -12.09 -16.73
C LEU A 130 9.80 -12.45 -17.93
N GLY A 131 9.63 -11.54 -18.90
CA GLY A 131 8.81 -11.76 -20.08
C GLY A 131 7.31 -11.70 -19.83
N LEU A 132 6.86 -11.02 -18.76
CA LEU A 132 5.43 -10.82 -18.50
C LEU A 132 4.83 -9.87 -19.54
N ASP A 133 3.94 -10.40 -20.38
CA ASP A 133 3.18 -9.58 -21.33
C ASP A 133 2.11 -8.72 -20.64
N ALA A 134 1.46 -7.85 -21.42
CA ALA A 134 0.42 -6.95 -20.91
C ALA A 134 -0.80 -7.66 -20.30
N THR A 135 -1.06 -8.92 -20.70
CA THR A 135 -2.17 -9.71 -20.13
C THR A 135 -1.76 -10.29 -18.79
N ALA A 136 -0.57 -10.92 -18.72
CA ALA A 136 -0.02 -11.46 -17.49
C ALA A 136 0.15 -10.38 -16.41
N ARG A 137 0.53 -9.17 -16.80
CA ARG A 137 0.69 -8.05 -15.87
C ARG A 137 -0.61 -7.60 -15.18
N LYS A 138 -1.78 -7.93 -15.73
CA LYS A 138 -3.07 -7.66 -15.09
C LYS A 138 -3.41 -8.62 -13.95
N ASP A 139 -2.73 -9.75 -13.86
CA ASP A 139 -2.93 -10.74 -12.80
C ASP A 139 -1.88 -10.55 -11.70
N PRO A 140 -2.27 -10.06 -10.49
CA PRO A 140 -1.35 -9.91 -9.37
C PRO A 140 -0.58 -11.19 -9.05
N GLY A 141 -1.16 -12.38 -9.25
CA GLY A 141 -0.50 -13.66 -8.97
C GLY A 141 0.76 -13.89 -9.80
N LYS A 142 0.88 -13.26 -10.98
CA LYS A 142 2.06 -13.41 -11.87
C LYS A 142 3.28 -12.62 -11.43
N TRP A 143 3.12 -11.67 -10.51
CA TRP A 143 4.19 -10.75 -10.12
C TRP A 143 5.14 -11.30 -9.04
N TYR A 144 4.88 -12.49 -8.49
CA TYR A 144 5.60 -12.99 -7.32
C TYR A 144 7.13 -13.00 -7.50
N THR A 145 7.62 -13.47 -8.64
CA THR A 145 9.07 -13.50 -8.91
C THR A 145 9.65 -12.08 -9.11
N ALA A 146 8.87 -11.13 -9.63
CA ALA A 146 9.30 -9.74 -9.74
C ALA A 146 9.41 -9.10 -8.34
N VAL A 147 8.42 -9.34 -7.47
CA VAL A 147 8.43 -8.91 -6.07
C VAL A 147 9.61 -9.53 -5.31
N ALA A 148 9.83 -10.84 -5.42
CA ALA A 148 10.96 -11.52 -4.78
C ALA A 148 12.33 -10.94 -5.19
N ARG A 149 12.47 -10.47 -6.43
CA ARG A 149 13.68 -9.81 -6.93
C ARG A 149 13.81 -8.37 -6.44
N TYR A 150 12.71 -7.67 -6.17
CA TYR A 150 12.71 -6.29 -5.67
C TYR A 150 13.45 -6.19 -4.34
N GLY A 151 13.18 -7.11 -3.41
CA GLY A 151 13.82 -7.13 -2.09
C GLY A 151 15.34 -7.38 -2.08
N ASN A 152 15.95 -7.61 -3.26
CA ASN A 152 17.40 -7.75 -3.47
C ASN A 152 18.12 -8.73 -2.51
N ALA A 153 17.41 -9.78 -2.08
CA ALA A 153 17.95 -10.79 -1.19
C ALA A 153 18.96 -11.69 -1.92
N THR A 154 20.06 -12.02 -1.24
CA THR A 154 21.12 -12.89 -1.79
C THR A 154 20.80 -14.37 -1.71
N SER A 155 19.89 -14.78 -0.81
CA SER A 155 19.42 -16.16 -0.71
C SER A 155 17.98 -16.32 -1.20
N PRO A 156 17.64 -17.46 -1.82
CA PRO A 156 16.28 -17.70 -2.30
C PRO A 156 15.27 -17.78 -1.15
N GLU A 157 15.66 -18.24 0.04
CA GLU A 157 14.79 -18.32 1.21
C GLU A 157 14.36 -16.93 1.71
N VAL A 158 15.29 -15.97 1.73
CA VAL A 158 14.98 -14.59 2.14
C VAL A 158 14.19 -13.87 1.05
N ALA A 159 14.47 -14.12 -0.23
CA ALA A 159 13.66 -13.59 -1.33
C ALA A 159 12.22 -14.12 -1.27
N ARG A 160 12.05 -15.41 -0.94
CA ARG A 160 10.74 -16.02 -0.72
C ARG A 160 10.02 -15.40 0.48
N LEU A 161 10.71 -15.26 1.62
CA LEU A 161 10.18 -14.62 2.83
C LEU A 161 9.67 -13.20 2.55
N TYR A 162 10.45 -12.42 1.81
CA TYR A 162 10.09 -11.07 1.39
C TYR A 162 8.79 -11.08 0.55
N ALA A 163 8.74 -11.91 -0.49
CA ALA A 163 7.57 -11.98 -1.36
C ALA A 163 6.34 -12.53 -0.62
N ASP A 164 6.48 -13.57 0.20
CA ASP A 164 5.37 -14.10 1.00
C ASP A 164 4.82 -13.01 1.94
N THR A 165 5.67 -12.17 2.57
CA THR A 165 5.22 -11.01 3.38
C THR A 165 4.35 -10.02 2.59
N VAL A 166 4.76 -9.67 1.37
CA VAL A 166 3.98 -8.75 0.50
C VAL A 166 2.62 -9.35 0.13
N TYR A 167 2.57 -10.65 -0.18
CA TYR A 167 1.31 -11.31 -0.53
C TYR A 167 0.41 -11.54 0.68
N ASP A 168 0.97 -11.75 1.87
CA ASP A 168 0.21 -11.79 3.11
C ASP A 168 -0.44 -10.43 3.39
N LEU A 169 0.28 -9.31 3.18
CA LEU A 169 -0.30 -7.96 3.28
C LEU A 169 -1.42 -7.73 2.26
N LEU A 170 -1.24 -8.20 1.02
CA LEU A 170 -2.30 -8.11 0.00
C LEU A 170 -3.54 -8.94 0.39
N ALA A 171 -3.34 -10.12 0.98
CA ALA A 171 -4.41 -10.99 1.46
C ALA A 171 -5.19 -10.40 2.63
N HIS A 172 -4.51 -9.74 3.57
CA HIS A 172 -5.15 -9.11 4.73
C HIS A 172 -5.65 -7.69 4.45
N GLY A 173 -5.18 -7.05 3.38
CA GLY A 173 -5.41 -5.65 3.09
C GLY A 173 -4.52 -4.71 3.92
N VAL A 174 -4.54 -3.44 3.53
CA VAL A 174 -3.81 -2.36 4.19
C VAL A 174 -4.79 -1.23 4.45
N ASN A 175 -4.78 -0.66 5.64
CA ASN A 175 -5.53 0.55 5.95
C ASN A 175 -4.69 1.38 6.91
N THR A 176 -3.95 2.35 6.38
CA THR A 176 -3.00 3.13 7.16
C THR A 176 -3.13 4.62 6.86
N ALA A 177 -2.89 5.42 7.90
CA ALA A 177 -2.76 6.86 7.74
C ALA A 177 -1.48 7.15 6.95
N ALA A 178 -1.60 8.06 5.99
CA ALA A 178 -0.48 8.70 5.30
C ALA A 178 -0.39 10.16 5.78
N PRO A 179 0.76 10.85 5.64
CA PRO A 179 0.92 12.23 6.12
C PRO A 179 -0.20 13.19 5.72
N ASN A 180 -0.81 12.98 4.55
CA ASN A 180 -1.87 13.83 4.00
C ASN A 180 -3.10 13.03 3.53
N GLY A 181 -3.39 11.87 4.11
CA GLY A 181 -4.51 11.03 3.64
C GLY A 181 -4.58 9.64 4.27
N THR A 182 -5.22 8.71 3.59
CA THR A 182 -5.32 7.31 4.02
C THR A 182 -5.16 6.39 2.81
N VAL A 183 -4.13 5.56 2.84
CA VAL A 183 -3.92 4.56 1.81
C VAL A 183 -4.62 3.27 2.22
N THR A 184 -5.60 2.87 1.42
CA THR A 184 -6.38 1.63 1.64
C THR A 184 -6.14 0.63 0.52
N VAL A 185 -6.04 -0.65 0.88
CA VAL A 185 -6.10 -1.84 0.03
C VAL A 185 -7.10 -2.78 0.68
N ALA A 186 -8.16 -3.15 -0.05
CA ALA A 186 -9.08 -4.16 0.45
C ALA A 186 -8.40 -5.53 0.50
N PRO A 187 -8.75 -6.41 1.45
CA PRO A 187 -8.26 -7.79 1.47
C PRO A 187 -8.52 -8.51 0.14
N GLN A 188 -7.48 -9.10 -0.45
CA GLN A 188 -7.54 -9.77 -1.76
C GLN A 188 -6.93 -11.17 -1.71
N ALA A 189 -7.77 -12.21 -1.91
CA ALA A 189 -7.28 -13.57 -2.04
C ALA A 189 -6.59 -13.78 -3.40
N VAL A 190 -5.27 -13.62 -3.43
CA VAL A 190 -4.42 -13.87 -4.61
C VAL A 190 -3.68 -15.18 -4.41
N THR A 191 -3.67 -16.03 -5.44
CA THR A 191 -2.79 -17.21 -5.47
C THR A 191 -1.49 -16.84 -6.18
N PRO A 192 -0.36 -16.64 -5.45
CA PRO A 192 0.90 -16.29 -6.07
C PRO A 192 1.48 -17.44 -6.91
N ASP A 193 1.89 -17.13 -8.14
CA ASP A 193 2.69 -18.00 -8.99
C ASP A 193 4.15 -17.92 -8.55
N ARG A 194 4.51 -18.77 -7.58
CA ARG A 194 5.85 -18.76 -6.95
C ARG A 194 6.99 -19.13 -7.89
N GLY A 195 6.71 -19.71 -9.06
CA GLY A 195 7.74 -20.14 -10.01
C GLY A 195 8.82 -20.99 -9.33
N ALA A 196 10.10 -20.60 -9.50
CA ALA A 196 11.24 -21.29 -8.91
C ALA A 196 11.23 -21.32 -7.37
N TYR A 197 10.54 -20.39 -6.72
CA TYR A 197 10.44 -20.33 -5.25
C TYR A 197 9.46 -21.34 -4.66
N ALA A 198 8.68 -22.05 -5.48
CA ALA A 198 7.72 -23.06 -5.01
C ALA A 198 8.39 -24.20 -4.21
N HIS A 199 9.67 -24.48 -4.50
CA HIS A 199 10.46 -25.50 -3.81
C HIS A 199 11.45 -24.95 -2.79
N THR A 200 11.53 -23.62 -2.65
CA THR A 200 12.39 -22.97 -1.66
C THR A 200 11.80 -23.17 -0.26
N PRO A 201 12.62 -23.49 0.76
CA PRO A 201 12.14 -23.61 2.14
C PRO A 201 11.33 -22.38 2.59
N ASP A 202 10.20 -22.65 3.24
CA ASP A 202 9.37 -21.63 3.87
C ASP A 202 9.97 -21.27 5.23
N LEU A 203 10.38 -20.01 5.39
CA LEU A 203 10.90 -19.51 6.66
C LEU A 203 9.79 -19.13 7.66
N ASN A 204 8.57 -18.88 7.17
CA ASN A 204 7.39 -18.57 7.98
C ASN A 204 6.63 -19.83 8.43
N ALA A 205 6.88 -20.98 7.79
CA ALA A 205 6.22 -22.22 8.16
C ALA A 205 6.49 -22.55 9.64
N PRO A 206 5.44 -22.85 10.43
CA PRO A 206 5.59 -23.17 11.84
C PRO A 206 6.49 -24.41 11.98
N ARG A 207 7.69 -24.21 12.51
CA ARG A 207 8.61 -25.31 12.84
C ARG A 207 8.23 -25.85 14.22
N LEU A 208 7.92 -27.14 14.32
CA LEU A 208 7.73 -27.83 15.60
C LEU A 208 8.96 -27.55 16.48
N ALA A 209 8.74 -26.89 17.61
CA ALA A 209 9.73 -26.09 18.32
C ALA A 209 10.95 -26.91 18.85
N ALA A 210 12.15 -26.52 18.42
CA ALA A 210 13.35 -26.58 19.25
C ALA A 210 13.56 -25.16 19.82
N ALA A 211 13.67 -25.04 21.15
CA ALA A 211 13.83 -23.80 21.94
C ALA A 211 13.39 -22.49 21.24
N VAL A 212 12.19 -22.01 21.58
CA VAL A 212 11.42 -20.98 20.86
C VAL A 212 12.20 -19.69 20.53
N ASP A 213 13.15 -19.27 21.37
CA ASP A 213 13.90 -18.03 21.12
C ASP A 213 15.31 -18.25 20.56
N TYR A 214 15.92 -19.43 20.79
CA TYR A 214 17.31 -19.72 20.39
C TYR A 214 17.52 -21.22 20.14
N PRO A 215 17.14 -21.76 18.97
CA PRO A 215 17.17 -23.20 18.70
C PRO A 215 18.57 -23.82 18.73
N ALA A 216 19.62 -23.02 18.54
CA ALA A 216 21.03 -23.45 18.65
C ALA A 216 21.66 -23.17 20.03
N ALA A 217 20.94 -22.53 20.97
CA ALA A 217 21.49 -22.23 22.27
C ALA A 217 21.73 -23.52 23.06
N LYS A 218 22.95 -23.65 23.59
CA LYS A 218 23.24 -24.57 24.67
C LYS A 218 23.00 -23.83 25.97
N TRP A 219 22.02 -24.27 26.75
CA TRP A 219 21.84 -23.74 28.09
C TRP A 219 23.08 -24.10 28.93
N VAL A 220 23.83 -23.09 29.34
CA VAL A 220 24.93 -23.22 30.30
C VAL A 220 24.49 -22.48 31.56
N ALA A 221 24.29 -23.21 32.65
CA ALA A 221 23.98 -22.59 33.93
C ALA A 221 25.08 -21.58 34.29
N ALA A 222 24.71 -20.38 34.71
CA ALA A 222 25.67 -19.53 35.40
C ALA A 222 26.17 -20.25 36.66
N GLY A 223 27.47 -20.08 36.98
CA GLY A 223 28.07 -20.69 38.15
C GLY A 223 27.31 -20.30 39.41
N SER A 224 27.14 -21.23 40.36
CA SER A 224 26.38 -20.99 41.59
C SER A 224 26.94 -19.85 42.44
N SER A 225 28.21 -19.47 42.24
CA SER A 225 28.85 -18.30 42.84
C SER A 225 28.38 -16.95 42.29
N ASN A 226 27.68 -16.92 41.15
CA ASN A 226 27.22 -15.67 40.51
C ASN A 226 25.89 -15.14 41.07
N TYR A 227 25.24 -15.89 41.97
CA TYR A 227 23.99 -15.49 42.58
C TYR A 227 24.07 -15.56 44.10
N THR A 228 23.54 -14.54 44.76
CA THR A 228 23.27 -14.57 46.20
C THR A 228 21.85 -15.02 46.43
N VAL A 229 21.65 -16.19 47.06
CA VAL A 229 20.33 -16.64 47.50
C VAL A 229 19.74 -15.58 48.42
N SER A 230 18.65 -14.94 47.99
CA SER A 230 18.03 -13.82 48.68
C SER A 230 16.53 -14.04 48.78
N ASN A 231 15.94 -13.66 49.91
CA ASN A 231 14.50 -13.75 50.14
C ASN A 231 13.99 -12.37 50.58
N ARG A 232 13.55 -11.55 49.63
CA ARG A 232 13.02 -10.20 49.93
C ARG A 232 11.64 -10.33 50.58
N PRO A 233 11.35 -9.59 51.67
CA PRO A 233 12.13 -8.47 52.22
C PRO A 233 13.15 -8.86 53.30
N THR A 234 13.22 -10.13 53.71
CA THR A 234 14.07 -10.60 54.83
C THR A 234 15.58 -10.54 54.55
N SER A 235 16.01 -10.55 53.29
CA SER A 235 17.38 -10.28 52.87
C SER A 235 17.44 -9.51 51.54
N ASN A 236 18.45 -8.65 51.40
CA ASN A 236 18.69 -7.80 50.22
C ASN A 236 17.48 -6.90 49.85
N ALA A 237 16.86 -6.24 50.84
CA ALA A 237 15.74 -5.33 50.63
C ALA A 237 16.10 -4.18 49.67
N ILE A 238 15.14 -3.77 48.83
CA ILE A 238 15.28 -2.56 47.99
C ILE A 238 14.92 -1.37 48.89
N ASP A 239 15.89 -0.51 49.15
CA ASP A 239 15.74 0.67 50.01
C ASP A 239 15.57 1.98 49.23
N ARG A 240 15.93 2.01 47.95
CA ARG A 240 15.48 3.04 46.98
C ARG A 240 15.49 2.55 45.54
N ILE A 241 14.72 3.23 44.71
CA ILE A 241 14.85 3.20 43.25
C ILE A 241 15.40 4.58 42.86
N VAL A 242 16.49 4.61 42.10
CA VAL A 242 17.08 5.83 41.53
C VAL A 242 16.63 6.04 40.10
#